data_AF-A0A7Y0SBN0-F1
#
_entry.id   AF-A0A7Y0SBN0-F1
#
_cell.length_a   1.000
_cell.length_b   1.000
_cell.length_c   1.000
_cell.angle_alpha   90.00
_cell.angle_beta   90.00
_cell.angle_gamma   90.00
#
_symmetry.space_group_name_H-M   'P 1'
#
loop_
_entity.id
_entity.type
_entity.pdbx_description
1 polymer ?
#
loop_
_entity_poly.entity_id
_entity_poly.type
_entity_poly.pdbx_seq_one_letter_code
_entity_poly.pdbx_strand_id
1 'polypeptide(L)'
;NGRRGSITGDLTVKGTQGHVAYPHLASNPVHESLLAIHELATTEWDKGNDYFPPTSFQIPNVSAGTGASNVIPGEFHVQFNLRFSTELNNDAIVQRVTETLDKH
;
A
#
# COMPACT_ATOMS: atom_id res chain seq x y z
N ASN A 1 -19.12 0.32 -24.14
CA ASN A 1 -19.18 1.52 -23.25
C ASN A 1 -19.30 1.08 -21.80
N GLY A 2 -18.19 0.79 -21.13
CA GLY A 2 -18.16 0.44 -19.70
C GLY A 2 -17.30 1.42 -18.90
N ARG A 3 -17.38 1.34 -17.57
CA ARG A 3 -16.50 2.09 -16.65
C ARG A 3 -15.69 1.10 -15.82
N ARG A 4 -14.47 1.50 -15.48
CA ARG A 4 -13.64 0.76 -14.52
C ARG A 4 -14.30 0.76 -13.15
N GLY A 5 -14.06 -0.30 -12.40
CA GLY A 5 -14.31 -0.32 -10.97
C GLY A 5 -13.33 0.59 -10.22
N SER A 6 -13.61 0.83 -8.95
CA SER A 6 -12.73 1.56 -8.04
C SER A 6 -12.77 0.91 -6.67
N ILE A 7 -11.61 0.55 -6.15
CA ILE A 7 -11.44 0.09 -4.77
C ILE A 7 -10.34 0.93 -4.12
N THR A 8 -10.63 1.46 -2.93
CA THR A 8 -9.70 2.25 -2.13
C THR A 8 -9.37 1.45 -0.88
N GLY A 9 -8.08 1.36 -0.55
CA GLY A 9 -7.60 0.80 0.70
C GLY A 9 -6.93 1.88 1.54
N ASP A 10 -7.27 1.91 2.82
CA ASP A 10 -6.63 2.73 3.85
C ASP A 10 -5.81 1.82 4.75
N LEU A 11 -4.51 1.70 4.47
CA LEU A 11 -3.57 0.87 5.22
C LEU A 11 -2.96 1.66 6.37
N THR A 12 -2.95 1.07 7.56
CA THR A 12 -2.17 1.56 8.69
C THR A 12 -1.17 0.49 9.12
N VAL A 13 0.11 0.74 8.86
CA VAL A 13 1.20 -0.12 9.32
C VAL A 13 1.58 0.30 10.73
N LYS A 14 1.61 -0.66 11.65
CA LYS A 14 1.95 -0.44 13.06
C LYS A 14 3.41 -0.77 13.32
N GLY A 15 4.08 0.08 14.07
CA GLY A 15 5.42 -0.15 14.59
C GLY A 15 5.50 0.31 16.04
N THR A 16 6.70 0.67 16.48
CA THR A 16 6.93 1.20 17.85
C THR A 16 7.73 2.50 17.75
N GLN A 17 7.13 3.59 18.21
CA GLN A 17 7.76 4.92 18.20
C GLN A 17 9.01 4.93 19.10
N GLY A 18 10.06 5.63 18.68
CA GLY A 18 11.27 5.79 19.49
C GLY A 18 12.17 6.93 19.03
N HIS A 19 13.30 7.11 19.70
CA HIS A 19 14.31 8.09 19.29
C HIS A 19 15.26 7.47 18.25
N VAL A 20 15.64 8.23 17.21
CA VAL A 20 16.55 7.75 16.15
C VAL A 20 17.94 7.31 16.65
N ALA A 21 18.33 7.72 17.86
CA ALA A 21 19.59 7.33 18.52
C ALA A 21 19.53 5.93 19.17
N TYR A 22 18.33 5.40 19.42
CA TYR A 22 18.13 4.08 20.02
C TYR A 22 17.19 3.23 19.14
N PRO A 23 17.56 2.99 17.87
CA PRO A 23 16.66 2.34 16.90
C PRO A 23 16.32 0.90 17.29
N HIS A 24 17.15 0.24 18.09
CA HIS A 24 16.90 -1.12 18.61
C HIS A 24 15.76 -1.20 19.65
N LEU A 25 15.27 -0.05 20.14
CA LEU A 25 14.09 0.03 21.02
C LEU A 25 12.80 0.39 20.23
N ALA A 26 12.91 0.53 18.92
CA ALA A 26 11.84 0.96 18.03
C ALA A 26 11.66 -0.02 16.88
N SER A 27 10.49 0.03 16.26
CA SER A 27 10.18 -0.66 15.01
C SER A 27 9.63 0.40 14.08
N ASN A 28 10.30 0.62 12.95
CA ASN A 28 9.95 1.71 12.04
C ASN A 28 8.95 1.17 10.99
N PRO A 29 7.66 1.51 11.08
CA PRO A 29 6.64 0.97 10.18
C PRO A 29 6.84 1.41 8.73
N VAL A 30 7.53 2.55 8.50
CA VAL A 30 7.89 2.95 7.15
C VAL A 30 8.86 1.94 6.57
N HIS A 31 9.97 1.64 7.26
CA HIS A 31 10.99 0.71 6.75
C HIS A 31 10.44 -0.71 6.54
N GLU A 32 9.66 -1.21 7.49
CA GLU A 32 9.12 -2.57 7.46
C GLU A 32 8.15 -2.80 6.30
N SER A 33 7.39 -1.76 5.89
CA SER A 33 6.39 -1.90 4.83
C SER A 33 6.88 -1.57 3.41
N LEU A 34 8.10 -1.04 3.25
CA LEU A 34 8.59 -0.57 1.94
C LEU A 34 8.56 -1.68 0.88
N LEU A 35 8.92 -2.92 1.23
CA LEU A 35 8.95 -4.03 0.28
C LEU A 35 7.55 -4.45 -0.16
N ALA A 36 6.59 -4.56 0.77
CA ALA A 36 5.20 -4.87 0.44
C ALA A 36 4.58 -3.78 -0.45
N ILE A 37 4.77 -2.51 -0.09
CA ILE A 37 4.25 -1.38 -0.88
C ILE A 37 4.91 -1.34 -2.27
N HIS A 38 6.20 -1.60 -2.36
CA HIS A 38 6.90 -1.69 -3.63
C HIS A 38 6.36 -2.82 -4.51
N GLU A 39 6.11 -4.00 -3.95
CA GLU A 39 5.53 -5.13 -4.68
C GLU A 39 4.12 -4.79 -5.20
N LEU A 40 3.27 -4.17 -4.37
CA LEU A 40 1.94 -3.69 -4.80
C LEU A 40 2.02 -2.66 -5.95
N ALA A 41 2.94 -1.70 -5.84
CA ALA A 41 3.10 -0.62 -6.81
C ALA A 41 3.70 -1.07 -8.15
N THR A 42 4.47 -2.16 -8.15
CA THR A 42 5.12 -2.71 -9.35
C THR A 42 4.39 -3.93 -9.93
N THR A 43 3.33 -4.38 -9.27
CA THR A 43 2.49 -5.48 -9.73
C THR A 43 1.77 -5.14 -11.03
N GLU A 44 1.91 -5.98 -12.05
CA GLU A 44 0.96 -6.06 -13.15
C GLU A 44 -0.32 -6.74 -12.65
N TRP A 45 -1.39 -5.95 -12.50
CA TRP A 45 -2.66 -6.42 -11.93
C TRP A 45 -3.46 -7.25 -12.92
N ASP A 46 -3.53 -6.79 -14.17
CA ASP A 46 -4.02 -7.50 -15.34
C ASP A 46 -3.40 -6.86 -16.60
N LYS A 47 -3.71 -7.39 -17.78
CA LYS A 47 -3.25 -6.84 -19.07
C LYS A 47 -4.32 -5.98 -19.77
N GLY A 48 -5.42 -5.68 -19.07
CA GLY A 48 -6.62 -5.11 -19.69
C GLY A 48 -7.22 -6.03 -20.74
N ASN A 49 -8.02 -5.44 -21.63
CA ASN A 49 -8.66 -6.11 -22.76
C ASN A 49 -9.03 -5.08 -23.85
N ASP A 50 -9.77 -5.49 -24.87
CA ASP A 50 -10.19 -4.63 -26.00
C ASP A 50 -10.98 -3.38 -25.58
N TYR A 51 -11.57 -3.37 -24.38
CA TYR A 51 -12.42 -2.29 -23.88
C TYR A 51 -11.80 -1.48 -22.74
N PHE A 52 -10.84 -2.06 -22.01
CA PHE A 52 -10.25 -1.44 -20.83
C PHE A 52 -8.73 -1.53 -20.84
N PRO A 53 -8.03 -0.44 -20.46
CA PRO A 53 -6.61 -0.52 -20.19
C PRO A 53 -6.36 -1.40 -18.95
N PRO A 54 -5.09 -1.80 -18.72
CA PRO A 54 -4.69 -2.51 -17.51
C PRO A 54 -5.18 -1.84 -16.22
N THR A 55 -5.53 -2.66 -15.22
CA THR A 55 -5.81 -2.19 -13.86
C THR A 55 -4.63 -1.38 -13.32
N SER A 56 -4.94 -0.20 -12.78
CA SER A 56 -3.93 0.74 -12.28
C SER A 56 -4.03 0.88 -10.78
N PHE A 57 -2.90 0.66 -10.09
CA PHE A 57 -2.70 0.91 -8.66
C PHE A 57 -1.98 2.25 -8.46
N GLN A 58 -2.47 3.10 -7.57
CA GLN A 58 -1.88 4.41 -7.25
C GLN A 58 -1.98 4.71 -5.76
N ILE A 59 -0.97 5.40 -5.22
CA ILE A 59 -0.92 5.86 -3.81
C ILE A 59 -1.13 7.37 -3.79
N PRO A 60 -2.36 7.87 -3.54
CA PRO A 60 -2.62 9.31 -3.48
C PRO A 60 -2.16 9.98 -2.18
N ASN A 61 -2.12 9.26 -1.05
CA ASN A 61 -1.81 9.84 0.26
C ASN A 61 -0.90 8.93 1.08
N VAL A 62 0.12 9.53 1.70
CA VAL A 62 1.02 8.88 2.67
C VAL A 62 1.31 9.82 3.83
N SER A 63 1.40 9.29 5.04
CA SER A 63 1.83 10.07 6.21
C SER A 63 2.44 9.21 7.32
N ALA A 64 3.55 9.69 7.89
CA ALA A 64 4.20 9.11 9.06
C ALA A 64 4.95 10.21 9.82
N GLY A 65 5.21 9.95 11.10
CA GLY A 65 6.06 10.80 11.94
C GLY A 65 5.30 11.94 12.61
N THR A 66 6.01 12.60 13.53
CA THR A 66 5.47 13.68 14.37
C THR A 66 5.90 15.07 13.89
N GLY A 67 6.70 15.15 12.83
CA GLY A 67 7.40 16.36 12.39
C GLY A 67 8.76 16.59 13.07
N ALA A 68 9.08 15.86 14.15
CA ALA A 68 10.39 15.89 14.77
C ALA A 68 11.40 15.05 13.96
N SER A 69 12.59 15.60 13.69
CA SER A 69 13.63 14.93 12.89
C SER A 69 14.35 13.78 13.61
N ASN A 70 14.15 13.65 14.92
CA ASN A 70 14.80 12.67 15.78
C ASN A 70 13.86 11.59 16.34
N VAL A 71 12.63 11.49 15.80
CA VAL A 71 11.63 10.50 16.22
C VAL A 71 11.36 9.50 15.09
N ILE A 72 11.52 8.22 15.39
CA ILE A 72 11.04 7.10 14.57
C ILE A 72 9.52 7.00 14.78
N PRO A 73 8.69 6.98 13.71
CA PRO A 73 7.24 6.92 13.84
C PRO A 73 6.75 5.60 14.44
N GLY A 74 5.62 5.65 15.16
CA GLY A 74 4.91 4.44 15.62
C GLY A 74 3.88 3.91 14.61
N GLU A 75 3.45 4.74 13.65
CA GLU A 75 2.49 4.36 12.62
C GLU A 75 2.86 4.96 11.26
N PHE A 76 2.49 4.26 10.20
CA PHE A 76 2.57 4.73 8.82
C PHE A 76 1.23 4.51 8.13
N HIS A 77 0.60 5.58 7.68
CA HIS A 77 -0.66 5.53 6.95
C HIS A 77 -0.41 5.66 5.45
N VAL A 78 -1.01 4.76 4.68
CA VAL A 78 -0.93 4.72 3.22
C VAL A 78 -2.34 4.52 2.68
N GLN A 79 -2.84 5.49 1.93
CA GLN A 79 -4.03 5.28 1.12
C GLN A 79 -3.60 4.88 -0.28
N PHE A 80 -4.25 3.87 -0.85
CA PHE A 80 -4.09 3.49 -2.25
C PHE A 80 -5.45 3.29 -2.92
N ASN A 81 -5.48 3.42 -4.25
CA ASN A 81 -6.64 3.18 -5.07
C ASN A 81 -6.28 2.29 -6.27
N LEU A 82 -7.14 1.31 -6.55
CA LEU A 82 -7.10 0.58 -7.80
C LEU A 82 -8.30 0.97 -8.66
N ARG A 83 -8.03 1.44 -9.88
CA ARG A 83 -9.03 1.53 -10.95
C ARG A 83 -8.94 0.29 -11.80
N PHE A 84 -9.85 -0.66 -11.58
CA PHE A 84 -9.74 -2.01 -12.13
C PHE A 84 -10.65 -2.27 -13.33
N SER A 85 -10.16 -3.12 -14.23
CA SER A 85 -10.86 -3.57 -15.44
C SER A 85 -11.86 -4.69 -15.14
N THR A 86 -12.51 -5.25 -16.16
CA THR A 86 -13.38 -6.43 -15.99
C THR A 86 -12.63 -7.74 -15.80
N GLU A 87 -11.30 -7.75 -15.99
CA GLU A 87 -10.46 -8.94 -15.77
C GLU A 87 -10.31 -9.29 -14.28
N LEU A 88 -10.63 -8.34 -13.40
CA LEU A 88 -10.57 -8.50 -11.95
C LEU A 88 -11.91 -8.17 -11.30
N ASN A 89 -12.07 -8.69 -10.09
CA ASN A 89 -13.15 -8.31 -9.18
C ASN A 89 -12.57 -7.87 -7.82
N ASN A 90 -13.42 -7.28 -6.99
CA ASN A 90 -13.01 -6.76 -5.69
C ASN A 90 -12.35 -7.82 -4.80
N ASP A 91 -12.92 -9.03 -4.74
CA ASP A 91 -12.44 -10.08 -3.82
C ASP A 91 -11.03 -10.55 -4.22
N ALA A 92 -10.77 -10.73 -5.51
CA ALA A 92 -9.45 -11.09 -6.01
C ALA A 92 -8.40 -10.00 -5.73
N ILE A 93 -8.79 -8.72 -5.84
CA ILE A 93 -7.90 -7.60 -5.50
C ILE A 93 -7.60 -7.59 -4.01
N VAL A 94 -8.62 -7.69 -3.16
CA VAL A 94 -8.44 -7.71 -1.70
C VAL A 94 -7.56 -8.89 -1.28
N GLN A 95 -7.82 -10.07 -1.81
CA GLN A 95 -7.02 -11.26 -1.53
C GLN A 95 -5.55 -11.03 -1.89
N ARG A 96 -5.25 -10.58 -3.12
CA ARG A 96 -3.88 -10.37 -3.57
C ARG A 96 -3.17 -9.27 -2.77
N VAL A 97 -3.89 -8.21 -2.40
CA VAL A 97 -3.34 -7.17 -1.51
C VAL A 97 -2.97 -7.79 -0.16
N THR A 98 -3.88 -8.52 0.47
CA THR A 98 -3.64 -9.14 1.78
C THR A 98 -2.49 -10.15 1.72
N GLU A 99 -2.46 -11.02 0.72
CA GLU A 99 -1.35 -11.98 0.53
C GLU A 99 0.00 -11.28 0.34
N THR A 100 0.03 -10.14 -0.37
CA THR A 100 1.25 -9.35 -0.52
C THR A 100 1.67 -8.72 0.81
N LEU A 101 0.73 -8.22 1.61
CA LEU A 101 1.02 -7.64 2.92
C LEU A 101 1.49 -8.71 3.92
N ASP A 102 0.88 -9.90 3.95
CA ASP A 102 1.22 -10.98 4.87
C ASP A 102 2.56 -11.66 4.55
N LYS A 103 3.03 -11.53 3.30
CA LYS A 103 4.29 -12.11 2.83
C LYS A 103 5.53 -11.38 3.37
N HIS A 104 5.41 -10.10 3.73
CA HIS A 104 6.51 -9.24 4.21
C HIS A 104 6.38 -8.95 5.70
#